data_AF-C7NZS6-F1
#
_entry.id   AF-C7NZS6-F1
#
_cell.length_a   1.000
_cell.length_b   1.000
_cell.length_c   1.000
_cell.angle_alpha   90.00
_cell.angle_beta   90.00
_cell.angle_gamma   90.00
#
_symmetry.space_group_name_H-M   'P 1'
#
loop_
_entity.id
_entity.type
_entity.pdbx_description
1 polymer ?
#
loop_
_entity_poly.entity_id
_entity_poly.type
_entity_poly.pdbx_seq_one_letter_code
_entity_poly.pdbx_strand_id
1 'polypeptide(L)'
;MSTTLPEEADEWVAEWHGALADRPAFAEAAADFAATFRFEITPDDAYDGDPIVVRLVVDDGACPVAELATEFDYDFALRGPYEAWKAMLRGELDAAEAVMDGPFRVEGNTIELLQHQEAVAELVRAARDVDTTFAH
;
A
#
# COMPACT_ATOMS: atom_id res chain seq x y z
N MET A 1 -14.87 -11.83 0.69
CA MET A 1 -15.98 -10.86 0.55
C MET A 1 -15.37 -9.64 -0.10
N SER A 2 -16.04 -8.96 -1.03
CA SER A 2 -15.44 -7.77 -1.65
C SER A 2 -15.49 -6.61 -0.66
N THR A 3 -14.36 -5.98 -0.33
CA THR A 3 -14.30 -4.81 0.55
C THR A 3 -14.44 -3.52 -0.25
N THR A 4 -15.25 -2.58 0.23
CA THR A 4 -15.55 -1.34 -0.49
C THR A 4 -14.63 -0.21 -0.05
N LEU A 5 -13.70 0.22 -0.90
CA LEU A 5 -12.81 1.35 -0.61
C LEU A 5 -13.41 2.64 -1.20
N PRO A 6 -13.51 3.75 -0.46
CA PRO A 6 -12.91 4.05 0.85
C PRO A 6 -13.75 3.73 2.10
N GLU A 7 -15.01 3.31 1.95
CA GLU A 7 -15.98 3.16 3.06
C GLU A 7 -15.60 2.09 4.10
N GLU A 8 -14.99 1.00 3.65
CA GLU A 8 -14.56 -0.18 4.42
C GLU A 8 -13.03 -0.33 4.39
N ALA A 9 -12.31 0.80 4.47
CA ALA A 9 -10.85 0.81 4.38
C ALA A 9 -10.17 -0.04 5.49
N ASP A 10 -10.75 -0.11 6.69
CA ASP A 10 -10.21 -0.93 7.79
C ASP A 10 -10.24 -2.43 7.45
N GLU A 11 -11.38 -2.91 6.96
CA GLU A 11 -11.54 -4.29 6.50
C GLU A 11 -10.64 -4.59 5.29
N TRP A 12 -10.50 -3.63 4.37
CA TRP A 12 -9.59 -3.77 3.23
C TRP A 12 -8.13 -3.95 3.68
N VAL A 13 -7.67 -3.16 4.66
CA VAL A 13 -6.31 -3.29 5.21
C VAL A 13 -6.13 -4.63 5.92
N ALA A 14 -7.14 -5.12 6.64
CA ALA A 14 -7.10 -6.43 7.28
C ALA A 14 -7.02 -7.59 6.25
N GLU A 15 -7.77 -7.51 5.15
CA GLU A 15 -7.70 -8.51 4.07
C GLU A 15 -6.33 -8.44 3.36
N TRP A 16 -5.80 -7.23 3.12
CA TRP A 16 -4.46 -7.06 2.55
C TRP A 16 -3.37 -7.64 3.44
N HIS A 17 -3.48 -7.41 4.75
CA HIS A 17 -2.59 -8.01 5.75
C HIS A 17 -2.61 -9.53 5.71
N GLY A 18 -3.79 -10.13 5.65
CA GLY A 18 -3.96 -11.58 5.48
C GLY A 18 -3.34 -12.09 4.18
N ALA A 19 -3.56 -11.37 3.07
CA ALA A 19 -2.99 -11.71 1.77
C ALA A 19 -1.45 -11.66 1.78
N LEU A 20 -0.84 -10.73 2.51
CA LEU A 20 0.61 -10.67 2.70
C LEU A 20 1.13 -11.82 3.55
N ALA A 21 0.43 -12.15 4.63
CA ALA A 21 0.81 -13.21 5.54
C ALA A 21 0.78 -14.61 4.89
N ASP A 22 -0.14 -14.84 3.93
CA ASP A 22 -0.24 -16.11 3.18
C ASP A 22 0.74 -16.19 2.00
N ARG A 23 1.53 -15.13 1.74
CA ARG A 23 2.32 -14.99 0.52
C ARG A 23 3.80 -15.27 0.75
N PRO A 24 4.31 -16.47 0.40
CA PRO A 24 5.71 -16.82 0.61
C PRO A 24 6.67 -15.93 -0.20
N ALA A 25 6.28 -15.52 -1.40
CA ALA A 25 7.09 -14.64 -2.24
C ALA A 25 7.35 -13.28 -1.58
N PHE A 26 6.37 -12.75 -0.83
CA PHE A 26 6.57 -11.53 -0.04
C PHE A 26 7.57 -11.76 1.08
N ALA A 27 7.43 -12.87 1.81
CA ALA A 27 8.34 -13.20 2.91
C ALA A 27 9.79 -13.40 2.45
N GLU A 28 9.99 -14.03 1.29
CA GLU A 28 11.32 -14.19 0.70
C GLU A 28 11.89 -12.86 0.20
N ALA A 29 11.08 -12.02 -0.44
CA ALA A 29 11.53 -10.74 -0.99
C ALA A 29 11.80 -9.68 0.08
N ALA A 30 11.04 -9.70 1.18
CA ALA A 30 11.19 -8.81 2.32
C ALA A 30 12.08 -9.39 3.43
N ALA A 31 12.76 -10.52 3.20
CA ALA A 31 13.77 -11.05 4.11
C ALA A 31 14.89 -10.03 4.32
N ASP A 32 15.40 -9.91 5.55
CA ASP A 32 16.40 -8.90 5.95
C ASP A 32 15.96 -7.44 5.70
N PHE A 33 14.67 -7.19 5.48
CA PHE A 33 14.10 -5.86 5.27
C PHE A 33 13.14 -5.50 6.41
N ALA A 34 13.40 -4.37 7.07
CA ALA A 34 12.56 -3.85 8.13
C ALA A 34 12.29 -2.37 7.87
N ALA A 35 11.02 -2.02 7.65
CA ALA A 35 10.62 -0.67 7.34
C ALA A 35 9.13 -0.43 7.65
N THR A 36 8.81 0.79 8.08
CA THR A 36 7.45 1.25 8.26
C THR A 36 7.00 2.10 7.08
N PHE A 37 5.96 1.64 6.39
CA PHE A 37 5.30 2.32 5.28
C PHE A 37 4.06 3.07 5.76
N ARG A 38 3.92 4.31 5.29
CA ARG A 38 2.73 5.13 5.40
C ARG A 38 2.09 5.29 4.03
N PHE A 39 0.94 4.67 3.82
CA PHE A 39 0.17 4.86 2.59
C PHE A 39 -0.96 5.86 2.86
N GLU A 40 -0.95 6.99 2.16
CA GLU A 40 -1.94 8.04 2.30
C GLU A 40 -2.73 8.20 1.01
N ILE A 41 -4.03 7.99 1.11
CA ILE A 41 -5.00 8.17 0.04
C ILE A 41 -5.64 9.54 0.27
N THR A 42 -5.30 10.51 -0.56
CA THR A 42 -5.86 11.86 -0.45
C THR A 42 -7.15 11.98 -1.26
N PRO A 43 -8.09 12.81 -0.80
CA PRO A 43 -9.26 13.17 -1.60
C PRO A 43 -8.90 13.86 -2.91
N ASP A 44 -9.79 13.71 -3.88
CA ASP A 44 -9.67 14.06 -5.31
C ASP A 44 -11.08 14.32 -5.89
N ASP A 45 -11.19 14.73 -7.15
CA ASP A 45 -12.45 14.91 -7.90
C ASP A 45 -13.39 13.68 -7.83
N ALA A 46 -12.85 12.47 -7.68
CA ALA A 46 -13.64 11.24 -7.51
C ALA A 46 -14.04 10.96 -6.04
N TYR A 47 -13.30 11.48 -5.07
CA TYR A 47 -13.48 11.20 -3.64
C TYR A 47 -13.25 12.45 -2.80
N ASP A 48 -14.31 13.08 -2.30
CA ASP A 48 -14.23 14.30 -1.47
C ASP A 48 -14.21 14.02 0.05
N GLY A 49 -13.90 12.80 0.49
CA GLY A 49 -13.90 12.43 1.91
C GLY A 49 -12.61 12.74 2.66
N ASP A 50 -12.48 12.19 3.87
CA ASP A 50 -11.28 12.34 4.70
C ASP A 50 -10.10 11.52 4.15
N PRO A 51 -8.86 12.02 4.22
CA PRO A 51 -7.71 11.25 3.76
C PRO A 51 -7.53 9.98 4.60
N ILE A 52 -7.38 8.85 3.92
CA ILE A 52 -7.15 7.56 4.57
C ILE A 52 -5.65 7.36 4.71
N VAL A 53 -5.20 7.10 5.94
CA VAL A 53 -3.79 6.81 6.22
C VAL A 53 -3.68 5.39 6.74
N VAL A 54 -2.98 4.56 5.99
CA VAL A 54 -2.67 3.17 6.34
C VAL A 54 -1.22 3.10 6.83
N ARG A 55 -1.04 2.48 7.98
CA ARG A 55 0.25 2.09 8.53
C ARG A 55 0.50 0.64 8.22
N LEU A 56 1.64 0.36 7.59
CA LEU A 56 2.10 -0.99 7.33
C LEU A 56 3.54 -1.14 7.81
N VAL A 57 3.81 -2.11 8.67
CA VAL A 57 5.16 -2.39 9.17
C VAL A 57 5.59 -3.71 8.57
N VAL A 58 6.76 -3.70 7.92
CA VAL A 58 7.46 -4.89 7.43
C VAL A 58 8.65 -5.14 8.33
N ASP A 59 8.86 -6.39 8.71
CA ASP A 59 9.97 -6.84 9.55
C ASP A 59 10.38 -8.26 9.14
N ASP A 60 11.56 -8.40 8.53
CA ASP A 60 12.21 -9.68 8.18
C ASP A 60 11.28 -10.66 7.44
N GLY A 61 10.62 -10.18 6.39
CA GLY A 61 9.70 -10.99 5.60
C GLY A 61 8.29 -11.12 6.19
N ALA A 62 8.04 -10.58 7.38
CA ALA A 62 6.73 -10.53 7.99
C ALA A 62 6.12 -9.13 7.88
N CYS A 63 4.79 -9.09 7.88
CA CYS A 63 4.05 -7.85 8.06
C CYS A 63 3.39 -7.91 9.45
N PRO A 64 4.03 -7.52 10.56
CA PRO A 64 3.41 -7.62 11.88
C PRO A 64 2.26 -6.64 12.11
N VAL A 65 2.23 -5.51 11.39
CA VAL A 65 1.24 -4.45 11.58
C VAL A 65 0.70 -3.98 10.25
N ALA A 66 -0.62 -3.92 10.13
CA ALA A 66 -1.35 -3.28 9.05
C ALA A 66 -2.67 -2.74 9.62
N GLU A 67 -2.77 -1.42 9.73
CA GLU A 67 -3.94 -0.77 10.36
C GLU A 67 -4.14 0.65 9.82
N LEU A 68 -5.34 1.22 10.01
CA LEU A 68 -5.57 2.63 9.75
C LEU A 68 -5.01 3.46 10.91
N ALA A 69 -4.04 4.33 10.64
CA ALA A 69 -3.43 5.19 11.63
C ALA A 69 -3.04 6.54 11.02
N THR A 70 -3.32 7.63 11.72
CA THR A 70 -3.06 9.00 11.21
C THR A 70 -1.69 9.53 11.63
N GLU A 71 -1.18 9.13 12.81
CA GLU A 71 0.05 9.64 13.41
C GLU A 71 0.94 8.50 13.90
N PHE A 72 2.09 8.32 13.24
CA PHE A 72 3.11 7.32 13.57
C PHE A 72 4.43 7.69 12.89
N ASP A 73 5.54 7.16 13.40
CA ASP A 73 6.84 7.23 12.73
C ASP A 73 6.88 6.25 11.56
N TYR A 74 7.37 6.72 10.42
CA TYR A 74 7.49 5.95 9.19
C TYR A 74 8.85 6.18 8.55
N ASP A 75 9.39 5.13 7.91
CA ASP A 75 10.61 5.19 7.11
C ASP A 75 10.29 5.64 5.69
N PHE A 76 9.14 5.19 5.19
CA PHE A 76 8.62 5.51 3.86
C PHE A 76 7.20 6.04 3.96
N ALA A 77 6.88 7.10 3.20
CA ALA A 77 5.52 7.49 2.96
C ALA A 77 5.22 7.53 1.47
N LEU A 78 4.06 7.05 1.08
CA LEU A 78 3.52 7.13 -0.26
C LEU A 78 2.17 7.82 -0.19
N ARG A 79 2.08 9.01 -0.76
CA ARG A 79 0.86 9.82 -0.75
C ARG A 79 0.36 10.03 -2.17
N GLY A 80 -0.93 9.84 -2.42
CA GLY A 80 -1.48 10.05 -3.76
C GLY A 80 -2.99 10.15 -3.78
N PRO A 81 -3.54 10.68 -4.89
CA PRO A 81 -4.98 10.85 -5.04
C PRO A 81 -5.70 9.50 -5.17
N TYR A 82 -6.97 9.46 -4.76
CA TYR A 82 -7.81 8.26 -4.82
C TYR A 82 -7.86 7.62 -6.22
N GLU A 83 -7.98 8.41 -7.29
CA GLU A 83 -8.01 7.87 -8.65
C GLU A 83 -6.72 7.12 -9.02
N ALA A 84 -5.56 7.60 -8.58
CA ALA A 84 -4.29 6.93 -8.81
C ALA A 84 -4.20 5.59 -8.05
N TRP A 85 -4.66 5.56 -6.80
CA TRP A 85 -4.75 4.35 -5.99
C TRP A 85 -5.65 3.31 -6.66
N LYS A 86 -6.83 3.72 -7.10
CA LYS A 86 -7.78 2.90 -7.85
C LYS A 86 -7.17 2.33 -9.14
N ALA A 87 -6.47 3.15 -9.92
CA ALA A 87 -5.80 2.71 -11.14
C ALA A 87 -4.68 1.69 -10.85
N MET A 88 -3.89 1.89 -9.79
CA MET A 88 -2.84 0.96 -9.36
C MET A 88 -3.42 -0.40 -8.95
N LEU A 89 -4.47 -0.39 -8.13
CA LEU A 89 -5.11 -1.61 -7.63
C LEU A 89 -5.85 -2.38 -8.72
N ARG A 90 -6.41 -1.69 -9.73
CA ARG A 90 -6.96 -2.33 -10.93
C ARG A 90 -5.90 -2.86 -11.89
N GLY A 91 -4.64 -2.49 -11.69
CA GLY A 91 -3.54 -2.83 -12.60
C GLY A 91 -3.52 -2.03 -13.90
N GLU A 92 -4.25 -0.92 -13.94
CA GLU A 92 -4.21 0.06 -15.04
C GLU A 92 -2.94 0.92 -14.96
N LEU A 93 -2.36 1.03 -13.76
CA LEU A 93 -1.12 1.74 -13.49
C LEU A 93 -0.12 0.80 -12.81
N ASP A 94 1.10 0.72 -13.36
CA ASP A 94 2.18 -0.06 -12.73
C ASP A 94 2.69 0.68 -11.49
N ALA A 95 2.72 0.00 -10.34
CA ALA A 95 3.06 0.67 -9.09
C ALA A 95 4.51 1.16 -9.03
N ALA A 96 5.47 0.44 -9.63
CA ALA A 96 6.85 0.90 -9.64
C ALA A 96 6.99 2.18 -10.48
N GLU A 97 6.31 2.24 -11.63
CA GLU A 97 6.24 3.46 -12.44
C GLU A 97 5.49 4.59 -11.70
N ALA A 98 4.38 4.25 -11.04
CA ALA A 98 3.54 5.20 -10.32
C ALA A 98 4.26 5.91 -9.17
N VAL A 99 5.11 5.16 -8.48
CA VAL A 99 5.93 5.60 -7.35
C VAL A 99 7.10 6.46 -7.84
N MET A 100 7.66 6.19 -9.01
CA MET A 100 8.84 6.90 -9.53
C MET A 100 8.51 8.16 -10.34
N ASP A 101 7.57 8.06 -11.29
CA ASP A 101 7.21 9.14 -12.22
C ASP A 101 5.70 9.47 -12.21
N GLY A 102 4.93 8.70 -11.44
CA GLY A 102 3.49 8.85 -11.38
C GLY A 102 2.99 9.93 -10.41
N PRO A 103 1.68 9.92 -10.14
CA PRO A 103 1.03 10.91 -9.29
C PRO A 103 1.32 10.71 -7.79
N PHE A 104 2.01 9.64 -7.43
CA PHE A 104 2.33 9.36 -6.04
C PHE A 104 3.58 10.11 -5.60
N ARG A 105 3.50 10.70 -4.41
CA ARG A 105 4.61 11.34 -3.74
C ARG A 105 5.22 10.37 -2.74
N VAL A 106 6.44 9.96 -3.03
CA VAL A 106 7.27 9.13 -2.15
C VAL A 106 8.12 10.01 -1.24
N GLU A 107 8.13 9.71 0.05
CA GLU A 107 9.07 10.23 1.02
C GLU A 107 9.84 9.06 1.64
N GLY A 108 11.14 9.23 1.89
CA GLY A 108 12.02 8.19 2.42
C GLY A 108 13.26 7.97 1.56
N ASN A 109 14.02 6.91 1.84
CA ASN A 109 15.24 6.57 1.12
C ASN A 109 14.96 5.79 -0.17
N THR A 110 14.81 6.48 -1.30
CA THR A 110 14.50 5.84 -2.59
C THR A 110 15.53 4.78 -3.01
N ILE A 111 16.80 4.89 -2.58
CA ILE A 111 17.84 3.89 -2.87
C ILE A 111 17.51 2.55 -2.19
N GLU A 112 16.96 2.60 -0.99
CA GLU A 112 16.53 1.40 -0.25
C GLU A 112 15.29 0.78 -0.90
N LEU A 113 14.30 1.58 -1.32
CA LEU A 113 13.15 1.08 -2.11
C LEU A 113 13.59 0.37 -3.38
N LEU A 114 14.58 0.91 -4.10
CA LEU A 114 15.11 0.30 -5.32
C LEU A 114 15.85 -1.02 -5.03
N GLN A 115 16.57 -1.10 -3.91
CA GLN A 115 17.21 -2.35 -3.50
C GLN A 115 16.18 -3.43 -3.12
N HIS A 116 15.05 -3.02 -2.54
CA HIS A 116 13.95 -3.89 -2.13
C HIS A 116 12.73 -3.81 -3.07
N GLN A 117 12.97 -3.52 -4.35
CA GLN A 117 11.90 -3.33 -5.34
C GLN A 117 10.98 -4.56 -5.48
N GLU A 118 11.50 -5.77 -5.22
CA GLU A 118 10.75 -7.00 -5.29
C GLU A 118 9.76 -7.11 -4.12
N ALA A 119 10.18 -6.75 -2.89
CA ALA A 119 9.30 -6.67 -1.72
C ALA A 119 8.16 -5.68 -1.95
N VAL A 120 8.48 -4.50 -2.50
CA VAL A 120 7.48 -3.47 -2.84
C VAL A 120 6.52 -3.97 -3.92
N ALA A 121 7.03 -4.68 -4.94
CA ALA A 121 6.18 -5.27 -5.96
C ALA A 121 5.23 -6.33 -5.38
N GLU A 122 5.70 -7.17 -4.45
CA GLU A 122 4.86 -8.15 -3.75
C GLU A 122 3.82 -7.48 -2.85
N LEU A 123 4.14 -6.36 -2.17
CA LEU A 123 3.18 -5.56 -1.41
C LEU A 123 2.00 -5.14 -2.28
N VAL A 124 2.31 -4.56 -3.44
CA VAL A 124 1.30 -4.10 -4.41
C VAL A 124 0.52 -5.28 -4.97
N ARG A 125 1.19 -6.38 -5.33
CA ARG A 125 0.52 -7.58 -5.85
C ARG A 125 -0.47 -8.13 -4.84
N ALA A 126 -0.09 -8.21 -3.57
CA ALA A 126 -1.01 -8.62 -2.51
C ALA A 126 -2.19 -7.65 -2.37
N ALA A 127 -1.96 -6.34 -2.46
CA ALA A 127 -3.04 -5.34 -2.43
C ALA A 127 -4.02 -5.51 -3.61
N ARG A 128 -3.50 -5.91 -4.78
CA ARG A 128 -4.30 -6.21 -5.99
C ARG A 128 -5.07 -7.53 -5.92
N ASP A 129 -4.59 -8.49 -5.13
CA ASP A 129 -5.29 -9.75 -4.88
C ASP A 129 -6.47 -9.58 -3.91
N VAL A 130 -6.52 -8.47 -3.16
CA VAL A 130 -7.70 -8.11 -2.35
C VAL A 130 -8.85 -7.75 -3.28
N ASP A 131 -9.97 -8.45 -3.13
CA ASP A 131 -11.19 -8.24 -3.91
C ASP A 131 -11.81 -6.88 -3.52
N THR A 132 -11.37 -5.83 -4.21
CA THR A 132 -11.65 -4.44 -3.85
C THR A 132 -12.72 -3.85 -4.74
N THR A 133 -13.82 -3.42 -4.14
CA THR A 133 -14.84 -2.60 -4.82
C THR A 133 -14.55 -1.13 -4.57
N PHE A 134 -14.52 -0.33 -5.63
CA PHE A 134 -14.31 1.13 -5.52
C PHE A 134 -15.69 1.80 -5.58
N ALA A 135 -16.06 2.50 -4.51
CA ALA A 135 -17.37 3.16 -4.42
C ALA A 135 -17.55 4.28 -5.46
N HIS A 136 -16.44 4.89 -5.87
CA HIS A 136 -16.35 6.00 -6.81
C HIS A 136 -15.43 5.64 -7.97
#